data_AF-A0A2G1ZT86-F1
#
_entry.id   AF-A0A2G1ZT86-F1
#
_cell.length_a   1.000
_cell.length_b   1.000
_cell.length_c   1.000
_cell.angle_alpha   90.00
_cell.angle_beta   90.00
_cell.angle_gamma   90.00
#
_symmetry.space_group_name_H-M   'P 1'
#
loop_
_entity.id
_entity.type
_entity.pdbx_description
1 polymer ?
#
loop_
_entity_poly.entity_id
_entity_poly.type
_entity_poly.pdbx_seq_one_letter_code
_entity_poly.pdbx_strand_id
1 'polypeptide(L)'
;MPLHRIHQLKSGGLTALLREDAGTVADLTFGDQQLANLDALEICAEIQPPCDPCVLVDVNGDGIVNASDFTAWINAFNNNLPGCDQNCDGVCTPADFTAWIANFNACP
;
A
#
# COMPACT_ATOMS: atom_id res chain seq x y z
N MET A 1 18.63 -33.93 -29.46
CA MET A 1 19.09 -33.11 -28.32
C MET A 1 19.80 -31.89 -28.85
N PRO A 2 19.15 -30.72 -28.97
CA PRO A 2 19.83 -29.50 -29.39
C PRO A 2 20.25 -28.66 -28.18
N LEU A 3 21.53 -28.27 -28.20
CA LEU A 3 22.17 -27.37 -27.23
C LEU A 3 21.58 -25.96 -27.34
N HIS A 4 20.96 -25.45 -26.28
CA HIS A 4 20.56 -24.05 -26.20
C HIS A 4 21.80 -23.20 -25.86
N ARG A 5 22.22 -22.37 -26.81
CA ARG A 5 23.35 -21.45 -26.68
C ARG A 5 22.94 -20.26 -25.81
N ILE A 6 23.56 -20.12 -24.64
CA ILE A 6 23.37 -18.95 -23.77
C ILE A 6 24.25 -17.81 -24.32
N HIS A 7 23.65 -16.71 -24.77
CA HIS A 7 24.39 -15.48 -25.06
C HIS A 7 24.51 -14.66 -23.76
N GLN A 8 25.73 -14.57 -23.22
CA GLN A 8 26.02 -13.59 -22.17
C GLN A 8 26.23 -12.21 -22.80
N LEU A 9 25.38 -11.24 -22.44
CA LEU A 9 25.65 -9.83 -22.68
C LEU A 9 26.47 -9.30 -21.50
N LYS A 10 27.75 -9.02 -21.75
CA LYS A 10 28.61 -8.32 -20.80
C LYS A 10 28.33 -6.82 -20.90
N SER A 11 27.47 -6.31 -20.03
CA SER A 11 27.50 -4.90 -19.63
C SER A 11 27.00 -4.80 -18.18
N GLY A 12 27.87 -4.29 -17.32
CA GLY A 12 27.75 -4.15 -15.86
C GLY A 12 26.37 -4.36 -15.23
N GLY A 13 26.25 -5.45 -14.48
CA GLY A 13 25.45 -5.47 -13.24
C GLY A 13 24.20 -6.34 -13.21
N LEU A 14 23.58 -6.73 -14.32
CA LEU A 14 22.32 -7.49 -14.28
C LEU A 14 22.29 -8.57 -15.37
N THR A 15 22.49 -9.83 -14.99
CA THR A 15 22.24 -10.98 -15.87
C THR A 15 20.74 -11.25 -15.90
N ALA A 16 20.02 -10.69 -16.88
CA ALA A 16 18.66 -11.13 -17.20
C ALA A 16 18.73 -12.49 -17.91
N LEU A 17 18.44 -13.58 -17.20
CA LEU A 17 18.31 -14.92 -17.78
C LEU A 17 16.84 -15.20 -18.06
N LEU A 18 16.39 -14.91 -19.29
CA LEU A 18 15.09 -15.37 -19.75
C LEU A 18 15.22 -16.85 -20.16
N ARG A 19 14.60 -17.77 -19.41
CA ARG A 19 14.33 -19.14 -19.88
C ARG A 19 12.90 -19.18 -20.42
N GLU A 20 12.75 -19.59 -21.67
CA GLU A 20 11.49 -19.64 -22.42
C GLU A 20 10.54 -20.80 -22.03
N ASP A 21 10.68 -21.38 -20.82
CA ASP A 21 9.84 -22.52 -20.36
C ASP A 21 9.13 -22.25 -19.02
N ALA A 22 9.00 -20.99 -18.61
CA ALA A 22 8.11 -20.62 -17.53
C ALA A 22 6.83 -20.03 -18.14
N GLY A 23 5.73 -20.78 -18.07
CA GLY A 23 4.40 -20.28 -18.37
C GLY A 23 4.14 -18.99 -17.60
N THR A 24 4.20 -17.87 -18.31
CA THR A 24 3.60 -16.57 -18.00
C THR A 24 3.70 -16.11 -16.54
N VAL A 25 4.88 -15.67 -16.13
CA VAL A 25 5.00 -14.43 -15.34
C VAL A 25 5.94 -13.50 -16.10
N ALA A 26 5.43 -12.97 -17.21
CA ALA A 26 6.06 -11.84 -17.86
C ALA A 26 5.85 -10.63 -16.94
N ASP A 27 6.96 -10.16 -16.38
CA ASP A 27 7.20 -8.74 -16.18
C ASP A 27 6.21 -8.01 -15.24
N LEU A 28 6.49 -8.06 -13.94
CA LEU A 28 6.22 -6.91 -13.09
C LEU A 28 7.55 -6.21 -12.82
N THR A 29 7.91 -5.32 -13.74
CA THR A 29 8.97 -4.33 -13.56
C THR A 29 8.52 -3.36 -12.45
N PHE A 30 9.05 -3.52 -11.24
CA PHE A 30 8.90 -2.52 -10.18
C PHE A 30 10.00 -1.48 -10.35
N GLY A 31 9.60 -0.31 -10.83
CA GLY A 31 10.47 0.83 -11.12
C GLY A 31 10.88 1.66 -9.90
N ASP A 32 10.57 1.23 -8.68
CA ASP A 32 10.90 1.98 -7.46
C ASP A 32 11.88 1.17 -6.58
N GLN A 33 13.00 1.79 -6.25
CA GLN A 33 14.18 1.24 -5.57
C GLN A 33 13.95 0.84 -4.09
N GLN A 34 12.72 0.57 -3.66
CA GLN A 34 12.42 0.27 -2.27
C GLN A 34 12.07 -1.20 -2.04
N LEU A 35 12.78 -2.11 -2.72
CA LEU A 35 12.64 -3.57 -2.53
C LEU A 35 13.97 -4.26 -2.18
N ALA A 36 14.93 -3.52 -1.61
CA ALA A 36 16.27 -4.05 -1.36
C ALA A 36 16.37 -5.04 -0.16
N ASN A 37 15.31 -5.25 0.62
CA ASN A 37 15.43 -5.92 1.92
C ASN A 37 14.32 -6.96 2.19
N LEU A 38 13.74 -7.60 1.18
CA LEU A 38 12.64 -8.55 1.37
C LEU A 38 13.12 -9.85 2.03
N ASP A 39 13.07 -9.90 3.36
CA ASP A 39 12.88 -11.16 4.08
C ASP A 39 11.40 -11.52 3.98
N ALA A 40 11.07 -12.76 3.61
CA ALA A 40 9.73 -13.17 3.17
C ALA A 40 8.64 -13.20 4.29
N LEU A 41 8.86 -12.49 5.39
CA LEU A 41 7.96 -12.33 6.52
C LEU A 41 7.65 -10.85 6.82
N GLU A 42 7.78 -9.97 5.83
CA GLU A 42 7.50 -8.54 5.99
C GLU A 42 6.70 -8.00 4.80
N ILE A 43 5.63 -8.71 4.42
CA ILE A 43 4.72 -8.28 3.36
C ILE A 43 3.52 -7.46 3.89
N CYS A 44 3.30 -7.41 5.20
CA CYS A 44 2.13 -6.72 5.76
C CYS A 44 2.42 -5.31 6.30
N ALA A 45 3.66 -4.84 6.27
CA ALA A 45 4.07 -3.68 7.08
C ALA A 45 4.48 -2.41 6.31
N GLU A 46 4.72 -2.46 4.99
CA GLU A 46 5.07 -1.26 4.22
C GLU A 46 4.31 -1.16 2.90
N ILE A 47 3.01 -1.37 2.97
CA ILE A 47 2.10 -0.67 2.06
C ILE A 47 1.51 0.42 2.94
N GLN A 48 2.15 1.59 2.98
CA GLN A 48 1.45 2.79 3.42
C GLN A 48 0.19 2.81 2.55
N PRO A 49 -1.00 2.52 3.11
CA PRO A 49 -2.21 2.42 2.30
C PRO A 49 -2.32 3.74 1.56
N PRO A 50 -2.66 3.76 0.26
CA PRO A 50 -2.98 5.04 -0.37
C PRO A 50 -4.02 5.68 0.53
N CYS A 51 -3.69 6.86 1.05
CA CYS A 51 -4.56 7.63 1.92
C CYS A 51 -5.71 8.20 1.07
N ASP A 52 -6.51 7.29 0.50
CA ASP A 52 -7.71 7.62 -0.24
C ASP A 52 -8.69 8.25 0.77
N PRO A 53 -9.01 9.54 0.60
CA PRO A 53 -9.90 10.25 1.50
C PRO A 53 -11.24 9.54 1.72
N CYS A 54 -11.79 8.91 0.68
CA CYS A 54 -13.09 8.23 0.74
C CYS A 54 -13.02 6.93 1.56
N VAL A 55 -11.91 6.20 1.47
CA VAL A 55 -11.74 4.94 2.20
C VAL A 55 -11.37 5.21 3.66
N LEU A 56 -10.55 6.22 3.91
CA LEU A 56 -10.14 6.58 5.27
C LEU A 56 -11.30 7.16 6.08
N VAL A 57 -12.13 8.01 5.47
CA VAL A 57 -13.21 8.66 6.19
C VAL A 57 -14.38 7.71 6.48
N ASP A 58 -14.57 6.64 5.69
CA ASP A 58 -15.52 5.55 5.96
C ASP A 58 -15.00 4.62 7.08
N VAL A 59 -14.90 5.17 8.30
CA VAL A 59 -14.33 4.48 9.46
C VAL A 59 -15.21 3.31 9.89
N ASN A 60 -16.50 3.35 9.58
CA ASN A 60 -17.44 2.31 9.94
C ASN A 60 -17.47 1.16 8.89
N GLY A 61 -17.00 1.43 7.67
CA GLY A 61 -16.84 0.47 6.58
C GLY A 61 -18.14 0.06 5.91
N ASP A 62 -19.18 0.90 5.96
CA ASP A 62 -20.48 0.62 5.33
C ASP A 62 -20.53 1.06 3.86
N GLY A 63 -19.47 1.67 3.34
CA GLY A 63 -19.35 2.15 1.97
C GLY A 63 -20.07 3.47 1.72
N ILE A 64 -20.57 4.14 2.76
CA ILE A 64 -21.31 5.40 2.66
C ILE A 64 -20.73 6.42 3.62
N VAL A 65 -19.99 7.40 3.09
CA VAL A 65 -19.48 8.52 3.87
C VAL A 65 -20.63 9.39 4.38
N ASN A 66 -20.89 9.35 5.69
CA ASN A 66 -21.94 10.12 6.34
C ASN A 66 -21.62 10.41 7.84
N ALA A 67 -22.56 11.01 8.56
CA ALA A 67 -22.35 11.38 9.97
C ALA A 67 -22.09 10.19 10.91
N SER A 68 -22.46 8.96 10.50
CA SER A 68 -22.18 7.72 11.23
C SER A 68 -20.68 7.46 11.33
N ASP A 69 -19.90 7.85 10.31
CA ASP A 69 -18.45 7.71 10.30
C ASP A 69 -17.76 8.57 11.35
N PHE A 70 -18.29 9.76 11.62
CA PHE A 70 -17.75 10.59 12.68
C PHE A 70 -17.91 9.92 14.06
N THR A 71 -19.04 9.24 14.26
CA THR A 71 -19.28 8.49 15.50
C THR A 71 -18.34 7.29 15.60
N ALA A 72 -18.09 6.59 14.50
CA ALA A 72 -17.11 5.51 14.43
C ALA A 72 -15.68 6.01 14.68
N TRP A 73 -15.31 7.18 14.12
CA TRP A 73 -14.02 7.83 14.35
C TRP A 73 -13.80 8.22 15.81
N ILE A 74 -14.81 8.78 16.49
CA ILE A 74 -14.73 9.08 17.94
C ILE A 74 -14.43 7.80 18.74
N ASN A 75 -15.11 6.70 18.41
CA ASN A 75 -14.88 5.41 19.07
C ASN A 75 -13.46 4.90 18.78
N ALA A 76 -12.99 5.02 17.54
CA ALA A 76 -11.63 4.64 17.15
C ALA A 76 -10.58 5.48 17.91
N PHE A 77 -10.78 6.79 18.00
CA PHE A 77 -9.89 7.71 18.70
C PHE A 77 -9.78 7.39 20.20
N ASN A 78 -10.92 7.20 20.88
CA ASN A 78 -10.95 6.90 22.32
C ASN A 78 -10.34 5.53 22.67
N ASN A 79 -10.34 4.59 21.73
CA ASN A 79 -9.78 3.24 21.92
C ASN A 79 -8.44 3.05 21.21
N ASN A 80 -7.86 4.13 20.64
CA ASN A 80 -6.58 4.11 19.94
C ASN A 80 -6.51 3.06 18.81
N LEU A 81 -7.63 2.89 18.08
CA LEU A 81 -7.79 1.91 17.00
C LEU A 81 -7.28 2.47 15.66
N PRO A 82 -6.87 1.62 14.69
CA PRO A 82 -6.29 2.08 13.43
C PRO A 82 -7.14 3.08 12.62
N GLY A 83 -8.47 3.00 12.71
CA GLY A 83 -9.37 3.89 11.96
C GLY A 83 -9.34 5.36 12.40
N CYS A 84 -8.66 5.70 13.50
CA CYS A 84 -8.50 7.10 13.88
C CYS A 84 -7.36 7.82 13.16
N ASP A 85 -6.39 7.08 12.61
CA ASP A 85 -5.25 7.64 11.86
C ASP A 85 -5.72 8.08 10.47
N GLN A 86 -6.03 9.36 10.35
CA GLN A 86 -6.67 9.95 9.17
C GLN A 86 -5.65 10.67 8.28
N ASN A 87 -4.43 10.91 8.77
CA ASN A 87 -3.32 11.47 8.01
C ASN A 87 -2.28 10.42 7.60
N CYS A 88 -2.46 9.16 8.02
CA CYS A 88 -1.57 8.01 7.79
C CYS A 88 -0.14 8.23 8.29
N ASP A 89 0.03 8.92 9.41
CA ASP A 89 1.33 9.11 10.06
C ASP A 89 1.67 7.98 11.06
N GLY A 90 0.76 7.00 11.21
CA GLY A 90 0.92 5.84 12.07
C GLY A 90 0.61 6.12 13.54
N VAL A 91 0.15 7.32 13.89
CA VAL A 91 -0.18 7.68 15.28
C VAL A 91 -1.54 8.36 15.40
N CYS A 92 -2.38 7.81 16.27
CA CYS A 92 -3.65 8.42 16.65
C CYS A 92 -3.41 9.66 17.52
N THR A 93 -3.54 10.86 16.94
CA THR A 93 -3.30 12.13 17.61
C THR A 93 -4.41 13.15 17.30
N PRO A 94 -4.51 14.26 18.05
CA PRO A 94 -5.45 15.31 17.70
C PRO A 94 -5.26 15.91 16.29
N ALA A 95 -4.11 15.69 15.63
CA ALA A 95 -3.89 16.10 14.25
C ALA A 95 -4.85 15.38 13.28
N ASP A 96 -5.25 14.15 13.60
CA ASP A 96 -6.16 13.34 12.79
C ASP A 96 -7.55 13.95 12.66
N PHE A 97 -8.00 14.74 13.61
CA PHE A 97 -9.31 15.41 13.48
C PHE A 97 -9.32 16.39 12.31
N THR A 98 -8.21 17.10 12.10
CA THR A 98 -8.09 18.03 10.97
C THR A 98 -8.04 17.25 9.65
N ALA A 99 -7.35 16.11 9.64
CA ALA A 99 -7.30 15.22 8.49
C ALA A 99 -8.66 14.59 8.18
N TRP A 100 -9.42 14.16 9.19
CA TRP A 100 -10.78 13.64 9.04
C TRP A 100 -11.69 14.64 8.34
N ILE A 101 -11.65 15.92 8.75
CA ILE A 101 -12.43 16.99 8.10
C ILE A 101 -12.00 17.16 6.64
N ALA A 102 -10.70 17.13 6.36
CA ALA A 102 -10.20 17.22 4.99
C ALA A 102 -10.70 16.03 4.15
N ASN A 103 -10.68 14.82 4.71
CA ASN A 103 -11.11 13.61 4.04
C ASN A 103 -12.62 13.60 3.76
N PHE A 104 -13.43 13.99 4.75
CA PHE A 104 -14.89 14.11 4.61
C PHE A 104 -15.30 15.09 3.52
N ASN A 105 -14.60 16.22 3.38
CA ASN A 105 -14.90 17.21 2.34
C ASN A 105 -14.35 16.82 0.95
N ALA A 106 -13.40 15.89 0.89
CA ALA A 106 -12.83 15.37 -0.35
C ALA A 106 -13.67 14.21 -0.93
N CYS A 107 -14.53 13.57 -0.13
CA CYS A 107 -15.40 12.48 -0.54
C CYS A 107 -16.89 12.87 -0.54
N PRO A 108 -17.44 13.37 -1.66
CA PRO A 108 -18.84 13.79 -1.78
C PRO A 108 -19.84 12.65 -1.93
#